data_AF-A0A9R1S370-F1
#
_entry.id   AF-A0A9R1S370-F1
#
_cell.length_a   1.000
_cell.length_b   1.000
_cell.length_c   1.000
_cell.angle_alpha   90.00
_cell.angle_beta   90.00
_cell.angle_gamma   90.00
#
_symmetry.space_group_name_H-M   'P 1'
#
loop_
_entity.id
_entity.type
_entity.pdbx_description
1 polymer ?
#
loop_
_entity_poly.entity_id
_entity_poly.type
_entity_poly.pdbx_seq_one_letter_code
_entity_poly.pdbx_strand_id
1 'polypeptide(L)'
;MDGTTSKRQRKEPRPKRVTGPSDPFAVMLQDVNSQLNNVTQYVGTMAASLSASMAREAAQEDPQQKSKEKAISELARLSFTGSEIVEAATVFAKAPDQMNMMLALPENLRREYVLKIFDNIYL
;
A
#
# COMPACT_ATOMS: atom_id res chain seq x y z
N MET A 1 62.02 34.50 -62.88
CA MET A 1 62.39 33.13 -62.53
C MET A 1 62.10 32.98 -61.05
N ASP A 2 60.82 32.76 -60.71
CA ASP A 2 60.16 31.45 -60.56
C ASP A 2 60.48 30.88 -59.17
N GLY A 3 59.54 30.54 -58.29
CA GLY A 3 58.10 30.43 -58.36
C GLY A 3 57.74 29.63 -57.11
N THR A 4 56.98 30.22 -56.18
CA THR A 4 56.53 29.55 -54.96
C THR A 4 55.55 28.43 -55.32
N THR A 5 55.89 27.17 -55.01
CA THR A 5 54.96 26.03 -55.14
C THR A 5 54.59 25.48 -53.77
N SER A 6 53.43 25.91 -53.26
CA SER A 6 52.80 25.35 -52.07
C SER A 6 52.03 24.09 -52.45
N LYS A 7 52.56 22.91 -52.11
CA LYS A 7 51.88 21.62 -52.35
C LYS A 7 50.68 21.50 -51.41
N ARG A 8 49.47 21.66 -51.95
CA ARG A 8 48.20 21.32 -51.26
C ARG A 8 48.17 19.81 -50.99
N GLN A 9 48.28 19.42 -49.73
CA GLN A 9 48.09 18.06 -49.28
C GLN A 9 46.59 17.71 -49.34
N ARG A 10 46.22 16.88 -50.31
CA ARG A 10 44.84 16.39 -50.49
C ARG A 10 44.50 15.50 -49.28
N LYS A 11 43.56 15.92 -48.43
CA LYS A 11 43.03 15.08 -47.35
C LYS A 11 42.36 13.85 -47.96
N GLU A 12 42.88 12.66 -47.64
CA GLU A 12 42.17 11.41 -47.95
C GLU A 12 40.84 11.36 -47.18
N PRO A 13 39.75 10.88 -47.81
CA PRO A 13 38.50 10.63 -47.10
C PRO A 13 38.76 9.53 -46.07
N ARG A 14 38.49 9.81 -44.78
CA ARG A 14 38.50 8.77 -43.74
C ARG A 14 37.53 7.66 -44.16
N PRO A 15 37.91 6.37 -44.06
CA PRO A 15 37.00 5.28 -44.38
C PRO A 15 35.77 5.38 -43.47
N LYS A 16 34.58 5.41 -44.08
CA LYS A 16 33.31 5.24 -43.36
C LYS A 16 33.41 3.90 -42.64
N ARG A 17 33.21 3.88 -41.32
CA ARG A 17 33.00 2.63 -40.58
C ARG A 17 31.79 1.96 -41.20
N VAL A 18 32.02 0.94 -42.01
CA VAL A 18 31.00 -0.02 -42.38
C VAL A 18 30.79 -0.84 -41.12
N THR A 19 29.68 -0.63 -40.43
CA THR A 19 29.22 -1.56 -39.40
C THR A 19 28.98 -2.88 -40.12
N GLY A 20 29.90 -3.82 -39.97
CA GLY A 20 29.73 -5.19 -40.50
C GLY A 20 28.52 -5.87 -39.87
N PRO A 21 28.08 -7.02 -40.41
CA PRO A 21 26.98 -7.78 -39.84
C PRO A 21 27.26 -8.09 -38.37
N SER A 22 26.30 -7.78 -37.49
CA SER A 22 26.44 -7.94 -36.05
C SER A 22 26.82 -9.38 -35.68
N ASP A 23 27.82 -9.54 -34.81
CA ASP A 23 28.21 -10.84 -34.25
C ASP A 23 26.99 -11.51 -33.60
N PRO A 24 26.59 -12.73 -34.04
CA PRO A 24 25.44 -13.45 -33.50
C PRO A 24 25.48 -13.60 -31.98
N PHE A 25 26.66 -13.80 -31.40
CA PHE A 25 26.81 -13.93 -29.95
C PHE A 25 26.56 -12.60 -29.23
N ALA A 26 27.01 -11.49 -29.81
CA ALA A 26 26.75 -10.17 -29.25
C ALA A 26 25.25 -9.82 -29.28
N VAL A 27 24.55 -10.20 -30.36
CA VAL A 27 23.10 -10.01 -30.48
C VAL A 27 22.35 -10.81 -29.40
N MET A 28 22.74 -12.07 -29.18
CA MET A 28 22.12 -12.91 -28.14
C MET A 28 22.34 -12.35 -26.73
N LEU A 29 23.55 -11.85 -26.42
CA LEU A 29 23.83 -11.24 -25.11
C LEU A 29 23.03 -9.96 -24.87
N GLN A 30 22.83 -9.15 -25.91
CA GLN A 30 21.97 -7.97 -25.83
C GLN A 30 20.51 -8.34 -25.57
N ASP A 31 20.02 -9.40 -26.22
CA ASP A 31 18.65 -9.88 -26.02
C ASP A 31 18.44 -10.40 -24.59
N VAL A 32 19.35 -11.23 -24.07
CA VAL A 32 19.31 -11.70 -22.67
C VAL A 32 19.32 -10.51 -21.69
N ASN A 33 20.17 -9.51 -21.91
CA ASN A 33 20.22 -8.34 -21.06
C ASN A 33 18.91 -7.53 -21.10
N SER A 34 18.28 -7.42 -22.27
CA SER A 34 16.97 -6.78 -22.44
C SER A 34 15.87 -7.54 -21.70
N GLN A 35 15.84 -8.86 -21.84
CA GLN A 35 14.88 -9.72 -21.15
C GLN A 35 15.04 -9.62 -19.62
N LEU A 36 16.27 -9.68 -19.11
CA LEU A 36 16.54 -9.53 -17.68
C LEU A 36 16.10 -8.16 -17.16
N ASN A 37 16.39 -7.08 -17.89
CA ASN A 37 15.97 -5.74 -17.52
C ASN A 37 14.43 -5.62 -17.46
N ASN A 38 13.72 -6.23 -18.41
CA ASN A 38 12.25 -6.26 -18.41
C ASN A 38 11.71 -7.03 -17.18
N VAL A 39 12.27 -8.19 -16.87
CA VAL A 39 11.91 -8.96 -15.67
C VAL A 39 12.17 -8.15 -14.39
N THR A 40 13.32 -7.47 -14.29
CA THR A 40 13.63 -6.60 -13.15
C THR A 40 12.61 -5.48 -12.99
N GLN A 41 12.22 -4.81 -14.07
CA GLN A 41 11.20 -3.76 -14.04
C GLN A 41 9.82 -4.30 -13.64
N TYR A 42 9.44 -5.47 -14.17
CA TYR A 42 8.17 -6.11 -13.85
C TYR A 42 8.10 -6.51 -12.37
N VAL A 43 9.14 -7.16 -11.85
CA VAL A 43 9.24 -7.51 -10.42
C VAL A 43 9.26 -6.26 -9.55
N GLY A 44 9.99 -5.21 -9.95
CA GLY A 44 9.99 -3.93 -9.24
C GLY A 44 8.60 -3.30 -9.17
N THR A 45 7.84 -3.37 -10.26
CA THR A 45 6.46 -2.86 -10.32
C THR A 45 5.53 -3.69 -9.43
N MET A 46 5.66 -5.03 -9.44
CA MET A 46 4.90 -5.90 -8.55
C MET A 46 5.22 -5.62 -7.08
N ALA A 47 6.50 -5.52 -6.72
CA ALA A 47 6.93 -5.22 -5.35
C ALA A 47 6.39 -3.87 -4.85
N ALA A 48 6.41 -2.84 -5.71
CA ALA A 48 5.83 -1.55 -5.42
C ALA A 48 4.30 -1.63 -5.25
N SER A 49 3.61 -2.39 -6.11
CA SER A 49 2.16 -2.58 -6.03
C SER A 49 1.73 -3.31 -4.75
N LEU A 50 2.50 -4.32 -4.34
CA LEU A 50 2.27 -5.06 -3.10
C LEU A 50 2.53 -4.17 -1.87
N SER A 51 3.61 -3.40 -1.90
CA SER A 51 3.92 -2.45 -0.83
C SER A 51 2.83 -1.38 -0.71
N ALA A 52 2.30 -0.90 -1.84
CA ALA A 52 1.20 0.04 -1.87
C ALA A 52 -0.12 -0.59 -1.38
N SER A 53 -0.40 -1.86 -1.69
CA SER A 53 -1.60 -2.54 -1.18
C SER A 53 -1.51 -2.78 0.33
N MET A 54 -0.36 -3.22 0.84
CA MET A 54 -0.14 -3.39 2.28
C MET A 54 -0.24 -2.07 3.04
N ALA A 55 0.32 -0.98 2.49
CA ALA A 55 0.18 0.35 3.09
C ALA A 55 -1.28 0.84 3.09
N ARG A 56 -2.06 0.52 2.05
CA ARG A 56 -3.49 0.82 1.99
C ARG A 56 -4.30 0.00 2.99
N GLU A 57 -4.01 -1.29 3.11
CA GLU A 57 -4.66 -2.16 4.10
C GLU A 57 -4.37 -1.70 5.53
N ALA A 58 -3.12 -1.36 5.84
CA ALA A 58 -2.75 -0.79 7.15
C ALA A 58 -3.41 0.57 7.42
N ALA A 59 -3.63 1.38 6.37
CA ALA A 59 -4.37 2.64 6.47
C ALA A 59 -5.89 2.47 6.51
N GLN A 60 -6.41 1.28 6.18
CA GLN A 60 -7.83 0.93 6.22
C GLN A 60 -8.23 0.19 7.51
N GLU A 61 -7.30 -0.10 8.43
CA GLU A 61 -7.68 -0.55 9.77
C GLU A 61 -8.64 0.48 10.36
N ASP A 62 -9.85 0.03 10.70
CA ASP A 62 -10.81 0.87 11.38
C ASP A 62 -10.15 1.39 12.67
N PRO A 63 -9.97 2.72 12.83
CA PRO A 63 -9.34 3.29 14.01
C PRO A 63 -10.00 2.85 15.32
N GLN A 64 -11.26 2.40 15.24
CA GLN A 64 -12.07 1.93 16.35
C GLN A 64 -12.12 0.40 16.50
N GLN A 65 -11.43 -0.38 15.67
CA GLN A 65 -11.47 -1.86 15.74
C GLN A 65 -11.07 -2.36 17.13
N LYS A 66 -9.98 -1.82 17.69
CA LYS A 66 -9.53 -2.17 19.05
C LYS A 66 -10.56 -1.78 20.13
N SER A 67 -11.24 -0.64 19.97
CA SER A 67 -12.33 -0.26 20.90
C SER A 67 -13.53 -1.19 20.78
N LYS A 68 -13.87 -1.68 19.58
CA LYS A 68 -14.96 -2.64 19.37
C LYS A 68 -14.67 -3.98 20.07
N GLU A 69 -13.47 -4.52 19.89
CA GLU A 69 -13.03 -5.76 20.56
C GLU A 69 -13.04 -5.60 22.09
N LYS A 70 -12.56 -4.45 22.58
CA LYS A 70 -12.59 -4.13 24.01
C LYS A 70 -14.03 -4.00 24.53
N ALA A 71 -14.92 -3.36 23.78
CA ALA A 71 -16.31 -3.20 24.18
C ALA A 71 -17.04 -4.54 24.29
N ILE A 72 -16.87 -5.43 23.31
CA ILE A 72 -17.47 -6.78 23.37
C ILE A 72 -16.97 -7.55 24.60
N SER A 73 -15.65 -7.53 24.83
CA SER A 73 -15.04 -8.18 26.00
C SER A 73 -15.58 -7.61 27.31
N GLU A 74 -15.75 -6.29 27.37
CA GLU A 74 -16.27 -5.58 28.53
C GLU A 74 -17.74 -5.90 28.80
N LEU A 75 -18.57 -6.00 27.76
CA LEU A 75 -19.98 -6.39 27.92
C LEU A 75 -20.11 -7.81 28.47
N ALA A 76 -19.32 -8.76 27.96
CA ALA A 76 -19.27 -10.12 28.52
C ALA A 76 -18.85 -10.11 30.01
N ARG A 77 -17.84 -9.31 30.36
CA ARG A 77 -17.35 -9.15 31.73
C ARG A 77 -18.40 -8.56 32.68
N LEU A 78 -19.24 -7.64 32.18
CA LEU A 78 -20.34 -7.00 32.93
C LEU A 78 -21.61 -7.86 32.98
N SER A 79 -21.51 -9.15 32.62
CA SER A 79 -22.62 -10.12 32.68
C SER A 79 -23.81 -9.76 31.79
N PHE A 80 -23.56 -9.12 30.64
CA PHE A 80 -24.58 -9.04 29.59
C PHE A 80 -24.77 -10.41 28.95
N THR A 81 -26.02 -10.72 28.62
CA THR A 81 -26.40 -11.91 27.86
C THR A 81 -25.96 -11.78 26.40
N GLY A 82 -25.89 -12.91 25.68
CA GLY A 82 -25.53 -12.90 24.26
C GLY A 82 -26.44 -12.00 23.41
N SER A 83 -27.74 -11.96 23.72
CA SER A 83 -28.71 -11.07 23.05
C SER A 83 -28.43 -9.59 23.32
N GLU A 84 -28.18 -9.20 24.57
CA GLU A 84 -27.86 -7.81 24.92
C GLU A 84 -26.53 -7.36 24.29
N ILE A 85 -25.55 -8.26 24.16
CA ILE A 85 -24.29 -7.95 23.48
C ILE A 85 -24.52 -7.66 22.00
N VAL A 86 -25.32 -8.47 21.31
CA VAL A 86 -25.67 -8.25 19.90
C VAL A 86 -26.41 -6.93 19.72
N GLU A 87 -27.31 -6.61 20.64
CA GLU A 87 -28.05 -5.35 20.62
C GLU A 87 -27.12 -4.14 20.85
N ALA A 88 -26.28 -4.18 21.88
CA ALA A 88 -25.27 -3.14 22.13
C ALA A 88 -24.31 -2.95 20.95
N ALA A 89 -23.86 -4.03 20.32
CA ALA A 89 -23.02 -3.96 19.13
C ALA A 89 -23.72 -3.23 17.97
N THR A 90 -25.03 -3.46 17.80
CA THR A 90 -25.84 -2.76 16.80
C THR A 90 -25.93 -1.26 17.09
N VAL A 91 -26.02 -0.86 18.36
CA VAL A 91 -25.99 0.55 18.75
C VAL A 91 -24.63 1.17 18.52
N PHE A 92 -23.56 0.52 18.98
CA PHE A 92 -22.19 1.01 18.83
C PHE A 92 -21.76 1.16 17.37
N ALA A 93 -22.26 0.30 16.48
CA ALA A 93 -22.06 0.46 15.03
C ALA A 93 -22.70 1.75 14.48
N LYS A 94 -23.84 2.19 15.02
CA LYS A 94 -24.57 3.39 14.59
C LYS A 94 -24.07 4.66 15.29
N ALA A 95 -23.67 4.55 16.55
CA ALA A 95 -23.25 5.65 17.39
C ALA A 95 -21.95 5.29 18.13
N PRO A 96 -20.79 5.35 17.45
CA PRO A 96 -19.52 4.90 18.04
C PRO A 96 -19.09 5.69 19.28
N ASP A 97 -19.55 6.93 19.43
CA ASP A 97 -19.28 7.73 20.63
C ASP A 97 -19.94 7.16 21.89
N GLN A 98 -21.06 6.43 21.75
CA GLN A 98 -21.69 5.73 22.87
C GLN A 98 -20.77 4.62 23.41
N MET A 99 -20.11 3.88 22.52
CA MET A 99 -19.11 2.87 22.88
C MET A 99 -17.91 3.52 23.58
N ASN A 100 -17.38 4.60 23.01
CA ASN A 100 -16.24 5.31 23.56
C ASN A 100 -16.55 5.86 24.96
N MET A 101 -17.74 6.43 25.14
CA MET A 101 -18.21 6.90 26.44
C MET A 101 -18.32 5.75 27.45
N MET A 102 -18.95 4.62 27.08
CA MET A 102 -19.03 3.43 27.94
C MET A 102 -17.62 2.99 28.40
N LEU A 103 -16.65 2.91 27.48
CA LEU A 103 -15.28 2.49 27.81
C LEU A 103 -14.53 3.48 28.71
N ALA A 104 -14.91 4.77 28.71
CA ALA A 104 -14.31 5.80 29.54
C ALA A 104 -14.90 5.87 30.95
N LEU A 105 -16.13 5.39 31.17
CA LEU A 105 -16.78 5.40 32.47
C LEU A 105 -16.08 4.47 33.49
N PRO A 106 -16.19 4.75 34.79
CA PRO A 106 -15.86 3.79 35.85
C PRO A 106 -16.64 2.48 35.68
N GLU A 107 -16.00 1.35 35.96
CA GLU A 107 -16.57 0.01 35.78
C GLU A 107 -17.98 -0.15 36.36
N ASN A 108 -18.21 0.36 37.58
CA ASN A 108 -19.48 0.24 38.28
C ASN A 108 -20.64 1.00 37.60
N LEU A 109 -20.35 1.90 36.65
CA LEU A 109 -21.35 2.69 35.93
C LEU A 109 -21.59 2.19 34.49
N ARG A 110 -20.69 1.36 33.94
CA ARG A 110 -20.75 0.94 32.53
C ARG A 110 -22.00 0.13 32.20
N ARG A 111 -22.39 -0.78 33.10
CA ARG A 111 -23.57 -1.64 32.90
C ARG A 111 -24.86 -0.82 32.87
N GLU A 112 -25.03 0.08 33.84
CA GLU A 112 -26.20 0.97 33.90
C GLU A 112 -26.27 1.87 32.67
N TYR A 113 -25.13 2.40 32.23
CA TYR A 113 -25.06 3.23 31.03
C TYR A 113 -25.57 2.51 29.77
N VAL A 114 -25.14 1.26 29.54
CA VAL A 114 -25.58 0.47 28.38
C VAL A 114 -27.07 0.11 28.47
N LEU A 115 -27.57 -0.23 29.65
CA LEU A 115 -29.02 -0.47 29.83
C LEU A 115 -29.83 0.80 29.52
N LYS A 116 -29.36 1.96 29.97
CA LYS A 116 -30.01 3.24 29.67
C LYS A 116 -29.98 3.56 28.17
N ILE A 117 -28.96 3.13 27.44
CA ILE A 117 -28.92 3.23 25.98
C ILE A 117 -30.03 2.37 25.36
N PHE A 118 -30.25 1.15 25.85
CA PHE A 118 -31.35 0.31 25.36
C PHE A 118 -32.70 1.00 25.58
N ASP A 119 -32.94 1.52 26.79
CA ASP A 119 -34.20 2.19 27.13
C ASP A 119 -34.47 3.44 26.26
N ASN A 120 -33.42 4.17 25.85
CA ASN A 120 -33.56 5.34 24.98
C ASN A 120 -33.79 5.00 23.50
N ILE A 121 -33.67 3.74 23.08
CA ILE A 121 -33.92 3.30 21.70
C ILE A 121 -35.39 2.86 21.52
N TYR A 122 -36.08 2.52 22.61
CA TYR A 122 -37.47 2.05 22.60
C TYR A 122 -38.48 3.10 23.11
N LEU A 123 -38.09 4.38 23.17
CA LEU A 123 -38.96 5.55 23.43
C LEU A 123 -39.03 6.44 22.18
#